data_AF-A0A7S2Z1A2-F1
#
_entry.id   AF-A0A7S2Z1A2-F1
#
_cell.length_a   1.000
_cell.length_b   1.000
_cell.length_c   1.000
_cell.angle_alpha   90.00
_cell.angle_beta   90.00
_cell.angle_gamma   90.00
#
_symmetry.space_group_name_H-M   'P 1'
#
loop_
_entity.id
_entity.type
_entity.pdbx_description
1 polymer ?
#
loop_
_entity_poly.entity_id
_entity_poly.type
_entity_poly.pdbx_seq_one_letter_code
_entity_poly.pdbx_strand_id
1 'polypeptide(L)'
;ARVKACCEAVRRANAETGRNALYAPTISGPVDKLFQMARFAKKEGAGAVLMLPGITGFDAMRALAADEAFGLPILCHPALLGCMLGGSLTPGHLHGFQFDVILSLIPQICGADATIFPNVGGRFGFTLPECRSIVDRCRSDAGPFKPIAASPGGGMTLDRIPEILQVLGRDTMLLVGGSVFARSPDLEDNARAFVSSTGRKEITEAATLANENLANGNHLAKEETGPTQEQLENIRRLKLLKYPELEGNHGKFFEFKGGFGGSGAMGTEDSSHWLNVALENYKPEADNPSWKGVHRTELVGKRGESPKFHVRYFEVQAGGHSSLEKHE
;
A
#
# COMPACT_ATOMS: atom_id res chain seq x y z
N ALA A 1 -16.93 22.85 -0.31
CA ALA A 1 -16.50 23.19 1.06
C ALA A 1 -15.07 22.71 1.34
N ARG A 2 -14.80 21.39 1.39
CA ARG A 2 -13.46 20.84 1.74
C ARG A 2 -12.29 21.42 0.95
N VAL A 3 -12.37 21.42 -0.38
CA VAL A 3 -11.28 21.90 -1.25
C VAL A 3 -10.87 23.33 -0.89
N LYS A 4 -11.85 24.24 -0.78
CA LYS A 4 -11.63 25.64 -0.39
C LYS A 4 -10.91 25.74 0.96
N ALA A 5 -11.45 25.05 1.98
CA ALA A 5 -10.91 25.10 3.33
C ALA A 5 -9.48 24.55 3.42
N CYS A 6 -9.19 23.43 2.75
CA CYS A 6 -7.84 22.85 2.73
C CYS A 6 -6.85 23.72 1.97
N CYS A 7 -7.23 24.28 0.81
CA CYS A 7 -6.35 25.17 0.05
C CYS A 7 -6.05 26.45 0.83
N GLU A 8 -7.04 27.02 1.52
CA GLU A 8 -6.85 28.16 2.42
C GLU A 8 -5.86 27.86 3.54
N ALA A 9 -6.07 26.73 4.24
CA ALA A 9 -5.21 26.31 5.33
C ALA A 9 -3.76 26.06 4.87
N VAL A 10 -3.57 25.41 3.72
CA VAL A 10 -2.24 25.18 3.13
C VAL A 10 -1.58 26.50 2.72
N ARG A 11 -2.31 27.42 2.09
CA ARG A 11 -1.78 28.72 1.70
C ARG A 11 -1.32 29.53 2.91
N ARG A 12 -2.13 29.57 3.97
CA ARG A 12 -1.77 30.22 5.23
C ARG A 12 -0.52 29.59 5.84
N ALA A 13 -0.48 28.26 5.97
CA ALA A 13 0.66 27.55 6.54
C ALA A 13 1.95 27.82 5.73
N ASN A 14 1.88 27.83 4.40
CA ASN A 14 3.03 28.15 3.56
C ASN A 14 3.48 29.60 3.73
N ALA A 15 2.56 30.56 3.86
CA ALA A 15 2.90 31.96 4.10
C ALA A 15 3.56 32.18 5.47
N GLU A 16 3.09 31.49 6.51
CA GLU A 16 3.62 31.59 7.88
C GLU A 16 4.99 30.89 8.02
N THR A 17 5.20 29.76 7.34
CA THR A 17 6.38 28.90 7.53
C THR A 17 7.45 29.02 6.43
N GLY A 18 7.14 29.70 5.31
CA GLY A 18 8.00 29.74 4.12
C GLY A 18 8.14 28.40 3.39
N ARG A 19 7.33 27.39 3.74
CA ARG A 19 7.34 26.06 3.12
C ARG A 19 6.42 26.01 1.89
N ASN A 20 6.49 24.89 1.15
CA ASN A 20 5.74 24.66 -0.10
C ASN A 20 4.89 23.38 0.00
N ALA A 21 4.03 23.27 1.02
CA ALA A 21 3.08 22.17 1.09
C ALA A 21 2.02 22.29 -0.02
N LEU A 22 1.56 21.15 -0.54
CA LEU A 22 0.50 21.09 -1.55
C LEU A 22 -0.71 20.34 -1.00
N TYR A 23 -1.90 20.76 -1.41
CA TYR A 23 -3.12 19.97 -1.25
C TYR A 23 -3.48 19.30 -2.58
N ALA A 24 -3.65 17.97 -2.53
CA ALA A 24 -4.07 17.15 -3.67
C ALA A 24 -5.45 16.52 -3.38
N PRO A 25 -6.57 17.18 -3.72
CA PRO A 25 -7.89 16.56 -3.55
C PRO A 25 -8.06 15.39 -4.51
N THR A 26 -8.76 14.36 -4.03
CA THR A 26 -9.18 13.24 -4.85
C THR A 26 -10.27 13.63 -5.85
N ILE A 27 -10.08 13.24 -7.11
CA ILE A 27 -11.09 13.35 -8.17
C ILE A 27 -11.69 11.97 -8.42
N SER A 28 -12.87 11.73 -7.83
CA SER A 28 -13.55 10.42 -7.84
C SER A 28 -15.05 10.52 -8.18
N GLY A 29 -15.47 11.60 -8.82
CA GLY A 29 -16.86 11.78 -9.24
C GLY A 29 -17.18 11.08 -10.56
N PRO A 30 -18.43 11.19 -11.05
CA PRO A 30 -18.82 10.74 -12.37
C PRO A 30 -17.91 11.29 -13.47
N VAL A 31 -17.67 10.50 -14.52
CA VAL A 31 -16.71 10.84 -15.59
C VAL A 31 -17.06 12.15 -16.29
N ASP A 32 -18.35 12.45 -16.48
CA ASP A 32 -18.83 13.68 -17.10
C ASP A 32 -18.60 14.94 -16.24
N LYS A 33 -18.27 14.78 -14.95
CA LYS A 33 -17.95 15.86 -14.01
C LYS A 33 -16.47 15.97 -13.68
N LEU A 34 -15.66 15.00 -14.10
CA LEU A 34 -14.25 14.87 -13.71
C LEU A 34 -13.44 16.15 -14.00
N PHE A 35 -13.56 16.67 -15.22
CA PHE A 35 -12.84 17.88 -15.67
C PHE A 35 -13.33 19.13 -14.94
N GLN A 36 -14.64 19.23 -14.68
CA GLN A 36 -15.20 20.33 -13.90
C GLN A 36 -14.66 20.31 -12.47
N MET A 37 -14.57 19.13 -11.85
CA MET A 37 -14.01 18.95 -10.50
C MET A 37 -12.53 19.30 -10.45
N ALA A 38 -11.74 18.88 -11.44
CA ALA A 38 -10.32 19.18 -11.53
C ALA A 38 -10.05 20.68 -11.71
N ARG A 39 -10.78 21.33 -12.62
CA ARG A 39 -10.70 22.79 -12.85
C ARG A 39 -11.18 23.57 -11.63
N PHE A 40 -12.21 23.09 -10.92
CA PHE A 40 -12.61 23.66 -9.64
C PHE A 40 -11.50 23.54 -8.60
N ALA A 41 -10.85 22.38 -8.46
CA ALA A 41 -9.72 22.20 -7.55
C ALA A 41 -8.58 23.18 -7.85
N LYS A 42 -8.22 23.34 -9.14
CA LYS A 42 -7.24 24.34 -9.59
C LYS A 42 -7.65 25.75 -9.20
N LYS A 43 -8.88 26.15 -9.52
CA LYS A 43 -9.41 27.49 -9.25
C LYS A 43 -9.33 27.86 -7.76
N GLU A 44 -9.58 26.90 -6.88
CA GLU A 44 -9.53 27.12 -5.43
C GLU A 44 -8.10 27.07 -4.85
N GLY A 45 -7.08 26.77 -5.67
CA GLY A 45 -5.67 26.79 -5.30
C GLY A 45 -5.08 25.44 -4.91
N ALA A 46 -5.65 24.32 -5.38
CA ALA A 46 -5.01 23.01 -5.22
C ALA A 46 -3.65 23.00 -5.97
N GLY A 47 -2.64 22.38 -5.37
CA GLY A 47 -1.29 22.29 -5.95
C GLY A 47 -1.08 21.04 -6.81
N ALA A 48 -2.00 20.08 -6.74
CA ALA A 48 -2.03 18.83 -7.50
C ALA A 48 -3.44 18.24 -7.42
N VAL A 49 -3.69 17.10 -8.06
CA VAL A 49 -4.88 16.27 -7.85
C VAL A 49 -4.51 14.80 -7.65
N LEU A 50 -5.32 14.06 -6.91
CA LEU A 50 -5.20 12.61 -6.80
C LEU A 50 -6.25 11.94 -7.68
N MET A 51 -5.82 11.13 -8.65
CA MET A 51 -6.69 10.36 -9.54
C MET A 51 -6.65 8.87 -9.23
N LEU A 52 -7.75 8.18 -9.52
CA LEU A 52 -7.92 6.75 -9.26
C LEU A 52 -8.23 6.03 -10.58
N PRO A 53 -7.25 5.87 -11.50
CA PRO A 53 -7.53 5.40 -12.85
C PRO A 53 -8.08 3.97 -12.92
N GLY A 54 -7.90 3.14 -11.90
CA GLY A 54 -8.60 1.85 -11.81
C GLY A 54 -10.12 2.00 -11.71
N ILE A 55 -10.62 3.14 -11.22
CA ILE A 55 -12.04 3.48 -11.08
C ILE A 55 -12.49 4.42 -12.20
N THR A 56 -11.73 5.48 -12.46
CA THR A 56 -12.11 6.55 -13.41
C THR A 56 -11.66 6.26 -14.85
N GLY A 57 -10.83 5.24 -15.06
CA GLY A 57 -10.19 4.92 -16.33
C GLY A 57 -8.90 5.70 -16.57
N PHE A 58 -7.92 5.04 -17.22
CA PHE A 58 -6.65 5.64 -17.63
C PHE A 58 -6.82 6.70 -18.73
N ASP A 59 -7.78 6.53 -19.64
CA ASP A 59 -8.05 7.51 -20.69
C ASP A 59 -8.55 8.85 -20.13
N ALA A 60 -9.34 8.83 -19.06
CA ALA A 60 -9.76 10.05 -18.37
C ALA A 60 -8.57 10.80 -17.75
N MET A 61 -7.58 10.06 -17.23
CA MET A 61 -6.34 10.65 -16.72
C MET A 61 -5.50 11.26 -17.84
N ARG A 62 -5.30 10.52 -18.95
CA ARG A 62 -4.62 11.03 -20.16
C ARG A 62 -5.29 12.30 -20.68
N ALA A 63 -6.62 12.29 -20.79
CA ALA A 63 -7.37 13.43 -21.28
C ALA A 63 -7.28 14.65 -20.34
N LEU A 64 -7.23 14.45 -19.02
CA LEU A 64 -6.99 15.53 -18.06
C LEU A 64 -5.54 16.06 -18.14
N ALA A 65 -4.56 15.17 -18.28
CA ALA A 65 -3.15 15.55 -18.41
C ALA A 65 -2.90 16.39 -19.69
N ALA A 66 -3.66 16.13 -20.75
CA ALA A 66 -3.62 16.89 -22.00
C ALA A 66 -4.43 18.21 -21.97
N ASP A 67 -5.21 18.47 -20.92
CA ASP A 67 -5.98 19.70 -20.78
C ASP A 67 -5.06 20.87 -20.36
N GLU A 68 -4.69 21.71 -21.32
CA GLU A 68 -3.87 22.92 -21.08
C GLU A 68 -4.50 23.86 -20.04
N ALA A 69 -5.84 23.86 -19.89
CA ALA A 69 -6.51 24.66 -18.88
C ALA A 69 -6.32 24.09 -17.46
N PHE A 70 -5.92 22.82 -17.32
CA PHE A 70 -5.66 22.17 -16.03
C PHE A 70 -4.21 22.38 -15.55
N GLY A 71 -3.20 21.81 -16.21
CA GLY A 71 -1.79 22.12 -15.93
C GLY A 71 -1.31 22.00 -14.47
N LEU A 72 -1.94 21.13 -13.66
CA LEU A 72 -1.46 20.78 -12.31
C LEU A 72 -0.95 19.33 -12.29
N PRO A 73 -0.04 18.99 -11.37
CA PRO A 73 0.42 17.62 -11.20
C PRO A 73 -0.70 16.61 -10.88
N ILE A 74 -0.60 15.41 -11.45
CA ILE A 74 -1.51 14.29 -11.23
C ILE A 74 -0.80 13.19 -10.43
N LEU A 75 -1.33 12.90 -9.24
CA LEU A 75 -0.92 11.77 -8.42
C LEU A 75 -1.82 10.57 -8.75
N CYS A 76 -1.23 9.50 -9.30
CA CYS A 76 -1.95 8.28 -9.66
C CYS A 76 -2.06 7.34 -8.46
N HIS A 77 -3.27 7.13 -7.95
CA HIS A 77 -3.56 6.20 -6.86
C HIS A 77 -3.91 4.80 -7.39
N PRO A 78 -3.38 3.71 -6.80
CA PRO A 78 -3.53 2.35 -7.34
C PRO A 78 -4.86 1.69 -6.96
N ALA A 79 -5.89 2.47 -6.63
CA ALA A 79 -7.16 1.91 -6.20
C ALA A 79 -7.77 1.10 -7.35
N LEU A 80 -8.22 -0.11 -7.04
CA LEU A 80 -8.74 -1.10 -7.99
C LEU A 80 -7.71 -1.65 -9.01
N LEU A 81 -6.46 -1.16 -9.05
CA LEU A 81 -5.43 -1.73 -9.94
C LEU A 81 -4.90 -3.09 -9.46
N GLY A 82 -5.06 -3.42 -8.18
CA GLY A 82 -4.57 -4.67 -7.62
C GLY A 82 -5.16 -5.93 -8.26
N CYS A 83 -6.40 -5.89 -8.76
CA CYS A 83 -7.01 -7.03 -9.46
C CYS A 83 -6.44 -7.25 -10.87
N MET A 84 -5.67 -6.29 -11.39
CA MET A 84 -5.02 -6.37 -12.69
C MET A 84 -3.57 -6.88 -12.58
N LEU A 85 -3.06 -7.12 -11.37
CA LEU A 85 -1.68 -7.59 -11.16
C LEU A 85 -1.55 -9.09 -11.42
N GLY A 86 -0.41 -9.46 -12.01
CA GLY A 86 -0.10 -10.83 -12.42
C GLY A 86 0.96 -11.59 -11.64
N GLY A 87 1.77 -10.91 -10.81
CA GLY A 87 2.99 -11.49 -10.23
C GLY A 87 2.81 -12.18 -8.88
N SER A 88 3.58 -11.80 -7.84
CA SER A 88 3.74 -12.59 -6.59
C SER A 88 2.47 -12.93 -5.81
N LEU A 89 1.33 -12.32 -6.14
CA LEU A 89 0.03 -12.65 -5.57
C LEU A 89 -0.49 -14.02 -6.05
N THR A 90 0.02 -14.55 -7.17
CA THR A 90 -0.36 -15.84 -7.78
C THR A 90 0.84 -16.52 -8.44
N PRO A 91 1.86 -16.97 -7.67
CA PRO A 91 3.07 -17.57 -8.21
C PRO A 91 2.77 -18.73 -9.19
N GLY A 92 3.49 -18.78 -10.31
CA GLY A 92 3.35 -19.84 -11.32
C GLY A 92 2.21 -19.65 -12.34
N HIS A 93 1.46 -18.56 -12.26
CA HIS A 93 0.39 -18.26 -13.22
C HIS A 93 0.71 -17.00 -14.03
N LEU A 94 0.50 -17.05 -15.35
CA LEU A 94 0.62 -15.89 -16.23
C LEU A 94 -0.75 -15.27 -16.46
N HIS A 95 -1.12 -14.28 -15.65
CA HIS A 95 -2.29 -13.43 -15.89
C HIS A 95 -1.97 -11.98 -15.58
N GLY A 96 -2.86 -11.04 -15.93
CA GLY A 96 -2.71 -9.63 -15.59
C GLY A 96 -1.45 -8.97 -16.14
N PHE A 97 -1.06 -7.85 -15.52
CA PHE A 97 0.10 -7.04 -15.87
C PHE A 97 1.26 -7.26 -14.90
N GLN A 98 2.48 -7.04 -15.41
CA GLN A 98 3.65 -6.84 -14.58
C GLN A 98 3.51 -5.56 -13.75
N PHE A 99 4.16 -5.54 -12.59
CA PHE A 99 4.04 -4.47 -11.59
C PHE A 99 4.51 -3.12 -12.13
N ASP A 100 5.68 -3.09 -12.76
CA ASP A 100 6.24 -1.89 -13.39
C ASP A 100 5.41 -1.39 -14.58
N VAL A 101 4.65 -2.28 -15.23
CA VAL A 101 3.75 -1.89 -16.32
C VAL A 101 2.53 -1.15 -15.78
N ILE A 102 1.73 -1.79 -14.92
CA ILE A 102 0.45 -1.21 -14.47
C ILE A 102 0.60 -0.14 -13.39
N LEU A 103 1.69 -0.16 -12.62
CA LEU A 103 1.95 0.80 -11.55
C LEU A 103 3.03 1.84 -11.90
N SER A 104 3.62 1.81 -13.09
CA SER A 104 4.56 2.86 -13.53
C SER A 104 4.37 3.26 -15.00
N LEU A 105 4.62 2.37 -15.95
CA LEU A 105 4.57 2.70 -17.37
C LEU A 105 3.21 3.24 -17.82
N ILE A 106 2.12 2.54 -17.50
CA ILE A 106 0.76 2.98 -17.89
C ILE A 106 0.41 4.33 -17.23
N PRO A 107 0.61 4.53 -15.91
CA PRO A 107 0.49 5.85 -15.31
C PRO A 107 1.31 6.95 -16.02
N GLN A 108 2.57 6.67 -16.37
CA GLN A 108 3.48 7.61 -17.03
C GLN A 108 2.96 8.01 -18.43
N ILE A 109 2.60 7.04 -19.28
CA ILE A 109 2.08 7.35 -20.63
C ILE A 109 0.72 8.06 -20.59
N CYS A 110 -0.03 7.88 -19.51
CA CYS A 110 -1.30 8.58 -19.27
C CYS A 110 -1.11 9.92 -18.56
N GLY A 111 0.12 10.40 -18.40
CA GLY A 111 0.43 11.75 -17.92
C GLY A 111 0.34 11.92 -16.40
N ALA A 112 0.54 10.87 -15.62
CA ALA A 112 0.76 11.01 -14.19
C ALA A 112 2.12 11.67 -13.92
N ASP A 113 2.22 12.51 -12.88
CA ASP A 113 3.48 13.08 -12.40
C ASP A 113 4.06 12.28 -11.24
N ALA A 114 3.21 11.52 -10.55
CA ALA A 114 3.62 10.54 -9.55
C ALA A 114 2.71 9.32 -9.60
N THR A 115 3.26 8.16 -9.27
CA THR A 115 2.49 6.92 -9.12
C THR A 115 2.66 6.35 -7.71
N ILE A 116 1.54 6.06 -7.07
CA ILE A 116 1.50 5.46 -5.74
C ILE A 116 1.43 3.95 -5.89
N PHE A 117 2.24 3.23 -5.12
CA PHE A 117 2.23 1.77 -5.10
C PHE A 117 2.48 1.22 -3.70
N PRO A 118 1.99 0.01 -3.39
CA PRO A 118 2.32 -0.65 -2.13
C PRO A 118 3.82 -0.90 -1.96
N ASN A 119 4.34 -0.63 -0.77
CA ASN A 119 5.75 -0.79 -0.45
C ASN A 119 6.11 -2.20 0.05
N VAL A 120 7.41 -2.54 -0.04
CA VAL A 120 8.00 -3.77 0.49
C VAL A 120 7.94 -3.83 2.03
N GLY A 121 7.57 -4.99 2.56
CA GLY A 121 7.38 -5.20 3.99
C GLY A 121 6.20 -4.40 4.57
N GLY A 122 5.33 -3.86 3.71
CA GLY A 122 4.06 -3.26 4.09
C GLY A 122 2.95 -4.31 4.19
N ARG A 123 1.69 -3.84 4.18
CA ARG A 123 0.51 -4.69 4.36
C ARG A 123 0.14 -5.57 3.15
N PHE A 124 0.71 -5.30 1.98
CA PHE A 124 0.19 -5.80 0.70
C PHE A 124 1.12 -6.79 -0.02
N GLY A 125 2.16 -7.30 0.65
CA GLY A 125 2.95 -8.44 0.17
C GLY A 125 3.88 -8.19 -1.02
N PHE A 126 4.10 -6.94 -1.44
CA PHE A 126 5.03 -6.63 -2.53
C PHE A 126 6.47 -7.01 -2.13
N THR A 127 7.17 -7.67 -3.05
CA THR A 127 8.57 -8.03 -2.88
C THR A 127 9.49 -6.86 -3.22
N LEU A 128 10.73 -6.89 -2.74
CA LEU A 128 11.73 -5.86 -3.08
C LEU A 128 11.99 -5.77 -4.60
N PRO A 129 12.14 -6.88 -5.36
CA PRO A 129 12.28 -6.81 -6.81
C PRO A 129 11.09 -6.14 -7.52
N GLU A 130 9.85 -6.39 -7.07
CA GLU A 130 8.65 -5.74 -7.64
C GLU A 130 8.63 -4.24 -7.33
N CYS A 131 8.95 -3.84 -6.11
CA CYS A 131 9.05 -2.40 -5.78
C CYS A 131 10.17 -1.71 -6.57
N ARG A 132 11.32 -2.37 -6.75
CA ARG A 132 12.43 -1.83 -7.55
C ARG A 132 12.07 -1.68 -9.01
N SER A 133 11.41 -2.67 -9.61
CA SER A 133 11.01 -2.57 -11.03
C SER A 133 10.09 -1.37 -11.29
N ILE A 134 9.15 -1.08 -10.37
CA ILE A 134 8.29 0.11 -10.43
C ILE A 134 9.14 1.38 -10.36
N VAL A 135 10.03 1.49 -9.37
CA VAL A 135 10.88 2.69 -9.16
C VAL A 135 11.82 2.93 -10.34
N ASP A 136 12.48 1.87 -10.83
CA ASP A 136 13.41 1.95 -11.95
C ASP A 136 12.68 2.39 -13.23
N ARG A 137 11.45 1.88 -13.46
CA ARG A 137 10.60 2.32 -14.56
C ARG A 137 10.19 3.79 -14.42
N CYS A 138 9.80 4.23 -13.22
CA CYS A 138 9.42 5.63 -12.97
C CYS A 138 10.55 6.61 -13.29
N ARG A 139 11.80 6.21 -13.01
CA ARG A 139 13.00 7.03 -13.23
C ARG A 139 13.58 6.93 -14.63
N SER A 140 13.13 5.95 -15.42
CA SER A 140 13.66 5.72 -16.74
C SER A 140 13.39 6.91 -17.66
N ASP A 141 14.45 7.40 -18.29
CA ASP A 141 14.43 8.37 -19.38
C ASP A 141 14.38 7.68 -20.77
N ALA A 142 14.24 6.35 -20.79
CA ALA A 142 14.12 5.59 -22.02
C ALA A 142 12.72 5.76 -22.62
N GLY A 143 12.65 6.34 -23.82
CA GLY A 143 11.42 6.55 -24.56
C GLY A 143 10.99 8.02 -24.60
N PRO A 144 9.77 8.32 -25.09
CA PRO A 144 9.35 9.70 -25.36
C PRO A 144 8.73 10.41 -24.14
N PHE A 145 8.57 9.73 -23.00
CA PHE A 145 7.88 10.26 -21.83
C PHE A 145 8.86 10.66 -20.73
N LYS A 146 8.52 11.69 -19.96
CA LYS A 146 9.34 12.17 -18.86
C LYS A 146 9.28 11.18 -17.67
N PRO A 147 10.35 11.06 -16.87
CA PRO A 147 10.30 10.38 -15.58
C PRO A 147 9.20 10.94 -14.67
N ILE A 148 8.67 10.09 -13.80
CA ILE A 148 7.61 10.40 -12.83
C ILE A 148 8.06 10.05 -11.41
N ALA A 149 7.49 10.69 -10.39
CA ALA A 149 7.85 10.40 -9.01
C ALA A 149 7.27 9.04 -8.57
N ALA A 150 8.16 8.14 -8.13
CA ALA A 150 7.75 6.89 -7.49
C ALA A 150 7.29 7.18 -6.04
N SER A 151 6.10 6.70 -5.66
CA SER A 151 5.53 6.94 -4.34
C SER A 151 5.15 5.64 -3.60
N PRO A 152 6.12 5.00 -2.92
CA PRO A 152 5.85 3.82 -2.10
C PRO A 152 5.02 4.22 -0.87
N GLY A 153 3.96 3.46 -0.62
CA GLY A 153 3.06 3.66 0.51
C GLY A 153 2.45 2.35 1.03
N GLY A 154 1.54 2.47 2.00
CA GLY A 154 0.83 1.31 2.55
C GLY A 154 1.62 0.53 3.61
N GLY A 155 1.36 0.80 4.89
CA GLY A 155 2.05 0.13 6.00
C GLY A 155 3.44 0.70 6.32
N MET A 156 3.70 1.95 5.89
CA MET A 156 4.91 2.69 6.23
C MET A 156 4.89 3.10 7.71
N THR A 157 6.01 2.93 8.41
CA THR A 157 6.29 3.52 9.74
C THR A 157 7.46 4.49 9.63
N LEU A 158 7.58 5.42 10.58
CA LEU A 158 8.65 6.42 10.53
C LEU A 158 10.04 5.79 10.62
N ASP A 159 10.21 4.77 11.45
CA ASP A 159 11.49 4.11 11.68
C ASP A 159 12.01 3.33 10.46
N ARG A 160 11.12 3.00 9.52
CA ARG A 160 11.48 2.30 8.27
C ARG A 160 11.88 3.23 7.13
N ILE A 161 11.72 4.55 7.29
CA ILE A 161 12.06 5.50 6.23
C ILE A 161 13.53 5.42 5.81
N PRO A 162 14.52 5.38 6.72
CA PRO A 162 15.93 5.23 6.34
C PRO A 162 16.20 3.97 5.51
N GLU A 163 15.64 2.83 5.93
CA GLU A 163 15.72 1.54 5.21
C GLU A 163 15.18 1.68 3.79
N ILE A 164 14.00 2.28 3.64
CA ILE A 164 13.31 2.39 2.35
C ILE A 164 14.05 3.33 1.41
N LEU A 165 14.56 4.46 1.92
CA LEU A 165 15.39 5.37 1.16
C LEU A 165 16.72 4.72 0.72
N GLN A 166 17.26 3.79 1.52
CA GLN A 166 18.44 3.02 1.16
C GLN A 166 18.13 2.04 0.02
N VAL A 167 17.00 1.35 0.06
CA VAL A 167 16.70 0.28 -0.92
C VAL A 167 16.02 0.76 -2.21
N LEU A 168 15.20 1.82 -2.14
CA LEU A 168 14.48 2.41 -3.28
C LEU A 168 15.12 3.72 -3.76
N GLY A 169 16.05 4.29 -3.01
CA GLY A 169 16.73 5.54 -3.36
C GLY A 169 16.00 6.80 -2.89
N ARG A 170 16.75 7.91 -2.81
CA ARG A 170 16.27 9.19 -2.28
C ARG A 170 15.35 9.97 -3.21
N ASP A 171 15.35 9.66 -4.50
CA ASP A 171 14.49 10.28 -5.49
C ASP A 171 13.10 9.60 -5.52
N THR A 172 12.39 9.73 -4.40
CA THR A 172 11.15 9.00 -4.09
C THR A 172 10.22 9.90 -3.28
N MET A 173 8.93 9.89 -3.59
CA MET A 173 7.90 10.59 -2.83
C MET A 173 7.31 9.68 -1.75
N LEU A 174 7.83 9.76 -0.52
CA LEU A 174 7.36 8.90 0.59
C LEU A 174 5.90 9.16 0.95
N LEU A 175 5.05 8.14 0.83
CA LEU A 175 3.64 8.22 1.24
C LEU A 175 3.44 7.61 2.63
N VAL A 176 3.41 8.48 3.64
CA VAL A 176 3.25 8.09 5.05
C VAL A 176 1.95 8.69 5.59
N GLY A 177 0.98 7.81 5.86
CA GLY A 177 -0.34 8.20 6.36
C GLY A 177 -0.47 7.97 7.87
N GLY A 178 -1.13 6.86 8.23
CA GLY A 178 -1.54 6.59 9.61
C GLY A 178 -0.44 6.66 10.67
N SER A 179 0.82 6.34 10.35
CA SER A 179 1.91 6.42 11.34
C SER A 179 2.25 7.85 11.75
N VAL A 180 2.00 8.85 10.90
CA VAL A 180 2.15 10.27 11.29
C VAL A 180 1.08 10.62 12.33
N PHE A 181 -0.15 10.12 12.19
CA PHE A 181 -1.22 10.41 13.14
C PHE A 181 -1.13 9.57 14.44
N ALA A 182 -0.53 8.38 14.37
CA ALA A 182 -0.51 7.44 15.48
C ALA A 182 0.54 7.73 16.56
N ARG A 183 1.51 8.62 16.28
CA ARG A 183 2.63 8.89 17.20
C ARG A 183 2.19 9.67 18.44
N SER A 184 1.37 10.71 18.27
CA SER A 184 0.84 11.53 19.37
C SER A 184 -0.36 12.36 18.92
N PRO A 185 -1.13 12.99 19.84
CA PRO A 185 -2.14 13.99 19.48
C PRO A 185 -1.59 15.27 18.83
N ASP A 186 -0.28 15.55 18.97
CA ASP A 186 0.37 16.73 18.37
C ASP A 186 0.78 16.44 16.92
N LEU A 187 -0.03 16.94 15.98
CA LEU A 187 0.20 16.74 14.55
C LEU A 187 1.43 17.49 14.02
N GLU A 188 1.80 18.61 14.64
CA GLU A 188 2.95 19.42 14.21
C GLU A 188 4.26 18.72 14.59
N ASP A 189 4.36 18.23 15.83
CA ASP A 189 5.49 17.42 16.27
C ASP A 189 5.61 16.13 15.47
N ASN A 190 4.49 15.48 15.17
CA ASN A 190 4.51 14.28 14.35
C ASN A 190 4.98 14.55 12.91
N ALA A 191 4.58 15.68 12.32
CA ALA A 191 5.05 16.11 11.01
C ALA A 191 6.56 16.42 11.03
N ARG A 192 7.06 17.10 12.07
CA ARG A 192 8.52 17.30 12.28
C ARG A 192 9.26 15.96 12.38
N ALA A 193 8.78 15.04 13.21
CA ALA A 193 9.37 13.72 13.36
C ALA A 193 9.45 12.97 12.01
N PHE A 194 8.39 13.06 11.20
CA PHE A 194 8.41 12.52 9.84
C PHE A 194 9.51 13.17 8.98
N VAL A 195 9.61 14.50 8.92
CA VAL A 195 10.66 15.17 8.14
C VAL A 195 12.05 14.75 8.63
N SER A 196 12.28 14.74 9.94
CA SER A 196 13.57 14.35 10.54
C SER A 196 13.96 12.92 10.17
N SER A 197 13.01 11.98 10.15
CA SER A 197 13.26 10.58 9.79
C SER A 197 13.74 10.38 8.33
N THR A 198 13.54 11.36 7.44
CA THR A 198 14.07 11.32 6.06
C THR A 198 15.57 11.63 5.95
N GLY A 199 16.19 12.03 7.08
CA GLY A 199 17.56 12.54 7.11
C GLY A 199 17.73 13.92 6.45
N ARG A 200 16.63 14.62 6.15
CA ARG A 200 16.66 16.00 5.66
C ARG A 200 17.06 16.89 6.84
N LYS A 201 18.24 17.52 6.74
CA LYS A 201 18.66 18.54 7.73
C LYS A 201 17.64 19.67 7.71
N GLU A 202 17.23 20.12 8.89
CA GLU A 202 16.37 21.29 9.01
C GLU A 202 17.09 22.48 8.37
N ILE A 203 16.42 23.16 7.45
CA ILE A 203 16.92 24.43 6.91
C ILE A 203 16.64 25.46 8.00
N THR A 204 17.63 25.71 8.85
CA THR A 204 17.67 26.92 9.68
C THR A 204 18.07 28.11 8.79
N GLU A 205 17.67 29.33 9.16
CA GLU A 205 17.93 30.56 8.37
C GLU A 205 19.41 30.73 7.97
N ALA A 206 20.34 30.17 8.74
CA ALA A 206 21.77 30.18 8.44
C ALA A 206 22.16 29.34 7.19
N ALA A 207 21.38 28.31 6.83
CA ALA A 207 21.66 27.44 5.69
C ALA A 207 21.26 28.06 4.33
N THR A 208 20.37 29.06 4.32
CA THR A 208 19.94 29.77 3.11
C THR A 208 21.11 30.59 2.52
N LEU A 209 21.95 31.17 3.38
CA LEU A 209 23.13 31.96 2.97
C LEU A 209 24.29 31.10 2.42
N ALA A 210 24.34 29.80 2.74
CA ALA A 210 25.41 28.91 2.29
C ALA A 210 25.14 28.32 0.89
N ASN A 211 23.87 28.15 0.50
CA ASN A 211 23.49 27.49 -0.75
C ASN A 211 23.68 28.37 -2.00
N GLU A 212 23.71 29.71 -1.86
CA GLU A 212 23.99 30.61 -2.99
C GLU A 212 25.42 30.45 -3.53
N ASN A 213 26.36 29.94 -2.70
CA ASN A 213 27.76 29.73 -3.11
C ASN A 213 28.03 28.38 -3.78
N LEU A 214 27.10 27.41 -3.72
CA LEU A 214 27.25 26.06 -4.29
C LEU A 214 26.63 25.91 -5.69
N ALA A 215 25.95 26.93 -6.20
CA ALA A 215 25.36 26.94 -7.53
C ALA A 215 26.41 27.00 -8.68
N ASN A 216 27.69 27.16 -8.35
CA ASN A 216 28.79 27.19 -9.32
C ASN A 216 29.80 26.07 -9.05
N GLY A 217 29.63 24.92 -9.71
CA GLY A 217 30.74 24.02 -10.01
C GLY A 217 30.52 22.52 -9.75
N ASN A 218 30.63 21.78 -10.86
CA ASN A 218 31.10 20.40 -11.01
C ASN A 218 30.13 19.22 -10.75
N HIS A 219 29.71 18.64 -11.89
CA HIS A 219 29.36 17.23 -12.03
C HIS A 219 30.46 16.32 -11.48
N LEU A 220 30.13 15.50 -10.47
CA LEU A 220 30.97 14.39 -10.03
C LEU A 220 30.44 13.08 -10.61
N ALA A 221 31.36 12.32 -11.22
CA ALA A 221 31.14 11.03 -11.84
C ALA A 221 30.63 9.99 -10.83
N LYS A 222 29.69 9.14 -11.26
CA LYS A 222 29.18 8.00 -10.49
C LYS A 222 30.18 6.84 -10.56
N GLU A 223 30.76 6.46 -9.43
CA GLU A 223 31.33 5.11 -9.26
C GLU A 223 30.19 4.15 -8.88
N GLU A 224 29.88 3.21 -9.76
CA GLU A 224 29.02 2.06 -9.46
C GLU A 224 29.82 1.06 -8.63
N THR A 225 29.68 1.12 -7.31
CA THR A 225 30.06 0.01 -6.43
C THR A 225 28.81 -0.77 -6.05
N GLY A 226 28.82 -2.07 -6.33
CA GLY A 226 27.75 -2.98 -5.95
C GLY A 226 27.53 -3.02 -4.43
N PRO A 227 26.40 -3.59 -3.97
CA PRO A 227 26.05 -3.60 -2.56
C PRO A 227 27.12 -4.30 -1.70
N THR A 228 27.42 -3.70 -0.56
CA THR A 228 28.38 -4.21 0.42
C THR A 228 27.93 -5.55 1.03
N GLN A 229 28.85 -6.28 1.63
CA GLN A 229 28.56 -7.58 2.25
C GLN A 229 27.49 -7.48 3.34
N GLU A 230 27.49 -6.40 4.11
CA GLU A 230 26.48 -6.06 5.11
C GLU A 230 25.10 -5.78 4.48
N GLN A 231 25.08 -5.11 3.32
CA GLN A 231 23.85 -4.90 2.55
C GLN A 231 23.31 -6.21 1.98
N LEU A 232 24.17 -7.13 1.54
CA LEU A 232 23.77 -8.46 1.08
C LEU A 232 23.23 -9.34 2.23
N GLU A 233 23.81 -9.26 3.43
CA GLU A 233 23.29 -9.94 4.62
C GLU A 233 21.95 -9.37 5.10
N ASN A 234 21.78 -8.05 5.02
CA ASN A 234 20.49 -7.42 5.29
C ASN A 234 19.43 -7.79 4.25
N ILE A 235 19.77 -7.88 2.95
CA ILE A 235 18.87 -8.39 1.91
C ILE A 235 18.48 -9.86 2.15
N ARG A 236 19.42 -10.70 2.64
CA ARG A 236 19.12 -12.09 3.02
C ARG A 236 18.19 -12.16 4.23
N ARG A 237 18.38 -11.31 5.25
CA ARG A 237 17.45 -11.16 6.38
C ARG A 237 16.06 -10.72 5.92
N LEU A 238 15.99 -9.79 4.96
CA LEU A 238 14.72 -9.31 4.39
C LEU A 238 13.94 -10.40 3.63
N LYS A 239 14.63 -11.34 2.96
CA LYS A 239 13.99 -12.51 2.33
C LYS A 239 13.50 -13.57 3.33
N LEU A 240 14.04 -13.55 4.55
CA LEU A 240 13.77 -14.52 5.62
C LEU A 240 12.76 -14.02 6.67
N LEU A 241 12.33 -12.76 6.58
CA LEU A 241 11.27 -12.22 7.42
C LEU A 241 9.95 -12.93 7.08
N LYS A 242 9.60 -13.95 7.86
CA LYS A 242 8.19 -14.26 8.10
C LYS A 242 7.58 -13.06 8.82
N TYR A 243 6.35 -12.72 8.45
CA TYR A 243 5.57 -11.68 9.12
C TYR A 243 5.72 -11.83 10.64
N PRO A 244 5.93 -10.73 11.40
CA PRO A 244 5.96 -10.82 12.85
C PRO A 244 4.65 -11.44 13.35
N GLU A 245 4.69 -12.20 14.45
CA GLU A 245 3.46 -12.54 15.15
C GLU A 245 2.73 -11.24 15.51
N LEU A 246 1.53 -11.08 14.96
CA LEU A 246 0.73 -9.89 15.14
C LEU A 246 0.14 -9.90 16.55
N GLU A 247 0.76 -9.19 17.49
CA GLU A 247 0.12 -8.86 18.76
C GLU A 247 -0.86 -7.69 18.55
N GLY A 248 -2.17 -7.98 18.71
CA GLY A 248 -3.26 -6.98 18.67
C GLY A 248 -4.39 -7.27 17.67
N ASN A 249 -5.51 -6.53 17.79
CA ASN A 249 -6.73 -6.67 16.96
C ASN A 249 -6.60 -6.05 15.56
N HIS A 250 -5.55 -6.42 14.82
CA HIS A 250 -5.35 -5.97 13.45
C HIS A 250 -5.13 -7.15 12.53
N GLY A 251 -6.20 -7.59 11.86
CA GLY A 251 -6.17 -8.50 10.71
C GLY A 251 -5.64 -9.90 11.03
N LYS A 252 -6.53 -10.89 11.11
CA LYS A 252 -6.13 -12.29 11.17
C LYS A 252 -5.90 -12.82 9.75
N PHE A 253 -4.71 -13.34 9.49
CA PHE A 253 -4.44 -14.13 8.30
C PHE A 253 -4.84 -15.58 8.58
N PHE A 254 -5.74 -16.13 7.77
CA PHE A 254 -6.12 -17.54 7.82
C PHE A 254 -5.69 -18.19 6.53
N GLU A 255 -4.89 -19.24 6.64
CA GLU A 255 -4.45 -20.05 5.51
C GLU A 255 -5.12 -21.42 5.64
N PHE A 256 -5.85 -21.84 4.61
CA PHE A 256 -6.44 -23.16 4.54
C PHE A 256 -5.44 -24.10 3.87
N LYS A 257 -4.98 -25.12 4.61
CA LYS A 257 -4.00 -26.08 4.11
C LYS A 257 -4.73 -27.34 3.66
N GLY A 258 -4.72 -27.63 2.36
CA GLY A 258 -5.38 -28.79 1.74
C GLY A 258 -6.37 -28.40 0.63
N GLY A 259 -6.54 -29.25 -0.38
CA GLY A 259 -7.60 -29.10 -1.37
C GLY A 259 -8.94 -29.54 -0.76
N PHE A 260 -10.05 -28.89 -1.13
CA PHE A 260 -11.42 -29.22 -0.67
C PHE A 260 -11.89 -30.67 -0.92
N GLY A 261 -11.04 -31.55 -1.46
CA GLY A 261 -11.30 -32.97 -1.71
C GLY A 261 -10.42 -33.95 -0.95
N GLY A 262 -9.61 -33.51 0.04
CA GLY A 262 -8.71 -34.39 0.77
C GLY A 262 -9.42 -35.22 1.85
N SER A 263 -9.55 -36.54 1.62
CA SER A 263 -10.15 -37.54 2.53
C SER A 263 -9.25 -37.93 3.72
N GLY A 264 -8.35 -37.04 4.17
CA GLY A 264 -7.42 -37.32 5.26
C GLY A 264 -8.12 -37.30 6.62
N ALA A 265 -7.79 -38.23 7.51
CA ALA A 265 -8.29 -38.22 8.89
C ALA A 265 -7.86 -36.93 9.60
N MET A 266 -8.81 -36.20 10.20
CA MET A 266 -8.55 -34.92 10.88
C MET A 266 -7.43 -35.03 11.92
N GLY A 267 -6.48 -34.09 11.88
CA GLY A 267 -5.32 -34.05 12.79
C GLY A 267 -4.06 -34.74 12.25
N THR A 268 -4.12 -35.31 11.05
CA THR A 268 -2.95 -35.77 10.29
C THR A 268 -2.42 -34.65 9.38
N GLU A 269 -1.14 -34.72 8.98
CA GLU A 269 -0.51 -33.71 8.10
C GLU A 269 -1.27 -33.53 6.77
N ASP A 270 -2.05 -34.52 6.37
CA ASP A 270 -2.85 -34.56 5.14
C ASP A 270 -4.31 -34.08 5.31
N SER A 271 -4.71 -33.66 6.52
CA SER A 271 -6.06 -33.17 6.79
C SER A 271 -6.26 -31.72 6.38
N SER A 272 -7.41 -31.42 5.74
CA SER A 272 -7.74 -30.06 5.31
C SER A 272 -8.15 -29.21 6.52
N HIS A 273 -7.30 -28.29 6.96
CA HIS A 273 -7.57 -27.49 8.16
C HIS A 273 -7.05 -26.05 8.07
N TRP A 274 -7.58 -25.20 8.94
CA TRP A 274 -7.12 -23.82 9.10
C TRP A 274 -5.88 -23.76 9.97
N LEU A 275 -4.79 -23.24 9.41
CA LEU A 275 -3.57 -23.01 10.18
C LEU A 275 -3.81 -21.93 11.24
N ASN A 276 -3.27 -22.14 12.44
CA ASN A 276 -3.34 -21.22 13.58
C ASN A 276 -4.75 -20.96 14.14
N VAL A 277 -5.71 -21.85 13.87
CA VAL A 277 -7.05 -21.80 14.48
C VAL A 277 -7.29 -23.08 15.29
N ALA A 278 -7.65 -22.92 16.56
CA ALA A 278 -7.97 -24.05 17.41
C ALA A 278 -9.23 -24.78 16.91
N LEU A 279 -9.11 -26.10 16.76
CA LEU A 279 -10.22 -27.01 16.52
C LEU A 279 -10.75 -27.50 17.86
N GLU A 280 -12.02 -27.24 18.14
CA GLU A 280 -12.66 -27.62 19.41
C GLU A 280 -13.83 -28.56 19.16
N ASN A 281 -14.14 -29.44 20.11
CA ASN A 281 -15.39 -30.20 20.05
C ASN A 281 -16.56 -29.23 20.22
N TYR A 282 -17.58 -29.31 19.35
CA TYR A 282 -18.72 -28.40 19.40
C TYR A 282 -19.48 -28.49 20.74
N LYS A 283 -19.57 -29.71 21.30
CA LYS A 283 -20.08 -30.02 22.65
C LYS A 283 -19.34 -31.23 23.24
N PRO A 284 -19.27 -31.36 24.58
CA PRO A 284 -18.75 -32.58 25.22
C PRO A 284 -19.60 -33.79 24.82
N GLU A 285 -18.97 -34.92 24.47
CA GLU A 285 -19.68 -36.15 24.08
C GLU A 285 -20.61 -36.68 25.18
N ALA A 286 -20.32 -36.34 26.44
CA ALA A 286 -21.14 -36.69 27.60
C ALA A 286 -22.53 -36.03 27.60
N ASP A 287 -22.71 -34.90 26.89
CA ASP A 287 -23.93 -34.08 27.02
C ASP A 287 -25.02 -34.46 26.01
N ASN A 288 -24.69 -35.08 24.87
CA ASN A 288 -25.67 -35.64 23.92
C ASN A 288 -24.97 -36.44 22.79
N PRO A 289 -25.29 -37.74 22.58
CA PRO A 289 -24.67 -38.58 21.55
C PRO A 289 -24.96 -38.14 20.10
N SER A 290 -25.90 -37.21 19.89
CA SER A 290 -26.29 -36.69 18.58
C SER A 290 -25.20 -35.84 17.90
N TRP A 291 -24.14 -35.45 18.61
CA TRP A 291 -23.08 -34.55 18.11
C TRP A 291 -21.69 -35.20 18.12
N LYS A 292 -21.64 -36.53 18.14
CA LYS A 292 -20.40 -37.32 18.10
C LYS A 292 -19.61 -37.02 16.83
N GLY A 293 -18.32 -36.68 16.97
CA GLY A 293 -17.44 -36.32 15.84
C GLY A 293 -17.68 -34.92 15.26
N VAL A 294 -18.50 -34.08 15.89
CA VAL A 294 -18.75 -32.70 15.41
C VAL A 294 -17.77 -31.73 16.06
N HIS A 295 -16.95 -31.12 15.22
CA HIS A 295 -15.97 -30.12 15.61
C HIS A 295 -16.41 -28.72 15.18
N ARG A 296 -15.99 -27.71 15.95
CA ARG A 296 -16.24 -26.30 15.67
C ARG A 296 -14.90 -25.57 15.56
N THR A 297 -14.80 -24.77 14.52
CA THR A 297 -13.70 -23.83 14.30
C THR A 297 -14.27 -22.43 14.25
N GLU A 298 -13.90 -21.57 15.21
CA GLU A 298 -14.32 -20.17 15.23
C GLU A 298 -13.24 -19.29 14.59
N LEU A 299 -13.47 -18.87 13.36
CA LEU A 299 -12.52 -18.05 12.60
C LEU A 299 -12.52 -16.59 13.11
N VAL A 300 -13.69 -16.01 13.42
CA VAL A 300 -13.85 -14.61 13.81
C VAL A 300 -14.75 -14.49 15.05
N GLY A 301 -14.49 -13.53 15.96
CA GLY A 301 -15.41 -13.16 17.04
C GLY A 301 -15.15 -13.77 18.43
N LYS A 302 -14.12 -14.60 18.61
CA LYS A 302 -13.83 -15.30 19.89
C LYS A 302 -13.39 -14.40 21.06
N ARG A 303 -12.99 -13.14 20.80
CA ARG A 303 -12.38 -12.22 21.81
C ARG A 303 -13.00 -10.82 21.84
N GLY A 304 -14.33 -10.71 21.75
CA GLY A 304 -15.06 -9.45 21.96
C GLY A 304 -15.08 -8.47 20.78
N GLU A 305 -14.58 -8.87 19.62
CA GLU A 305 -14.75 -8.12 18.38
C GLU A 305 -16.18 -8.32 17.85
N SER A 306 -16.89 -7.24 17.47
CA SER A 306 -18.20 -7.34 16.83
C SER A 306 -18.07 -7.25 15.30
N PRO A 307 -18.07 -8.38 14.57
CA PRO A 307 -18.38 -8.36 13.15
C PRO A 307 -19.86 -8.01 12.99
N LYS A 308 -20.20 -7.07 12.10
CA LYS A 308 -21.60 -6.67 11.81
C LYS A 308 -22.41 -7.73 11.05
N PHE A 309 -21.90 -8.96 10.96
CA PHE A 309 -22.52 -10.10 10.29
C PHE A 309 -22.10 -11.41 10.98
N HIS A 310 -22.95 -12.42 10.93
CA HIS A 310 -22.65 -13.75 11.45
C HIS A 310 -22.11 -14.64 10.32
N VAL A 311 -20.85 -15.04 10.39
CA VAL A 311 -20.34 -16.14 9.57
C VAL A 311 -20.45 -17.41 10.40
N ARG A 312 -21.13 -18.43 9.86
CA ARG A 312 -21.19 -19.77 10.46
C ARG A 312 -20.74 -20.78 9.42
N TYR A 313 -19.71 -21.54 9.76
CA TYR A 313 -19.23 -22.66 8.98
C TYR A 313 -19.52 -23.93 9.76
N PHE A 314 -20.05 -24.94 9.08
CA PHE A 314 -20.32 -26.26 9.64
C PHE A 314 -19.67 -27.29 8.73
N GLU A 315 -18.85 -28.15 9.32
CA GLU A 315 -18.27 -29.30 8.65
C GLU A 315 -18.99 -30.55 9.15
N VAL A 316 -19.51 -31.35 8.22
CA VAL A 316 -20.18 -32.62 8.49
C VAL A 316 -19.25 -33.71 7.97
N GLN A 317 -18.77 -34.56 8.88
CA GLN A 317 -17.91 -35.70 8.51
C GLN A 317 -18.68 -36.72 7.66
N ALA A 318 -17.97 -37.60 6.95
CA ALA A 318 -18.58 -38.74 6.26
C ALA A 318 -19.38 -39.61 7.26
N GLY A 319 -20.64 -39.91 6.93
CA GLY A 319 -21.61 -40.55 7.83
C GLY A 319 -22.31 -39.61 8.83
N GLY A 320 -21.96 -38.33 8.86
CA GLY A 320 -22.58 -37.30 9.69
C GLY A 320 -23.89 -36.77 9.12
N HIS A 321 -24.72 -36.13 9.96
CA HIS A 321 -26.00 -35.58 9.53
C HIS A 321 -26.47 -34.37 10.34
N SER A 322 -27.26 -33.53 9.69
CA SER A 322 -28.01 -32.42 10.30
C SER A 322 -29.51 -32.64 10.15
N SER A 323 -30.33 -31.74 10.71
CA SER A 323 -31.79 -31.79 10.55
C SER A 323 -32.27 -31.58 9.10
N LEU A 324 -31.39 -31.18 8.18
CA LEU A 324 -31.73 -30.85 6.79
C LEU A 324 -30.95 -31.68 5.75
N GLU A 325 -29.92 -32.42 6.16
CA GLU A 325 -29.08 -33.14 5.20
C GLU A 325 -28.33 -34.32 5.84
N LYS A 326 -28.15 -35.39 5.07
CA LYS A 326 -27.45 -36.62 5.47
C LYS A 326 -26.33 -36.91 4.48
N HIS A 327 -25.10 -37.00 4.95
CA HIS A 327 -23.92 -37.16 4.12
C HIS A 327 -23.49 -38.64 4.20
N GLU A 328 -23.58 -39.37 3.08
CA GLU A 328 -23.10 -40.76 2.95
C GLU A 328 -21.59 -40.81 2.72
#